data_AF-A0A950ZUH4-F1
#
_entry.id   AF-A0A950ZUH4-F1
#
_cell.length_a   1.000
_cell.length_b   1.000
_cell.length_c   1.000
_cell.angle_alpha   90.00
_cell.angle_beta   90.00
_cell.angle_gamma   90.00
#
_symmetry.space_group_name_H-M   'P 1'
#
loop_
_entity.id
_entity.type
_entity.pdbx_description
1 polymer ?
#
loop_
_entity_poly.entity_id
_entity_poly.type
_entity_poly.pdbx_seq_one_letter_code
_entity_poly.pdbx_strand_id
1 'polypeptide(L)'
;MAAAAMEFRRLGLAKKVMIVVPNDIVQQFAEEFQHFYPLAQLLVPGKEDFATSRRNEFMARVATGDWDVIIVAQSQFTLLPVDPSTEARVRRYDRDRLRAGVDHDRHV
;
A
#
# COMPACT_ATOMS: atom_id res chain seq x y z
N MET A 1 4.60 -14.92 -4.95
CA MET A 1 4.80 -13.49 -4.61
C MET A 1 6.13 -13.25 -3.91
N ALA A 2 6.47 -13.99 -2.85
CA ALA A 2 7.73 -13.80 -2.11
C ALA A 2 8.99 -13.89 -2.98
N ALA A 3 9.12 -14.95 -3.79
CA ALA A 3 10.26 -15.12 -4.69
C ALA A 3 10.42 -13.98 -5.70
N ALA A 4 9.31 -13.51 -6.28
CA ALA A 4 9.34 -12.38 -7.23
C ALA A 4 9.81 -11.09 -6.55
N ALA A 5 9.34 -10.81 -5.33
CA ALA A 5 9.78 -9.63 -4.57
C ALA A 5 11.29 -9.65 -4.31
N MET A 6 11.82 -10.80 -3.86
CA MET A 6 13.25 -10.98 -3.63
C MET A 6 14.05 -10.87 -4.94
N GLU A 7 13.52 -11.41 -6.04
CA GLU A 7 14.17 -11.36 -7.34
C GLU A 7 14.24 -9.93 -7.91
N PHE A 8 13.19 -9.13 -7.77
CA PHE A 8 13.22 -7.71 -8.16
C PHE A 8 14.32 -6.94 -7.42
N ARG A 9 14.52 -7.22 -6.13
CA ARG A 9 15.57 -6.58 -5.34
C ARG A 9 16.96 -7.09 -5.71
N ARG A 10 17.11 -8.41 -5.90
CA ARG A 10 18.38 -9.04 -6.32
C ARG A 10 18.85 -8.51 -7.68
N LEU A 11 17.93 -8.26 -8.60
CA LEU A 11 18.21 -7.68 -9.92
C LEU A 11 18.39 -6.15 -9.90
N GLY A 12 18.19 -5.49 -8.76
CA GLY A 12 18.28 -4.03 -8.62
C GLY A 12 17.13 -3.26 -9.30
N LEU A 13 16.06 -3.94 -9.70
CA LEU A 13 14.88 -3.35 -10.35
C LEU A 13 13.97 -2.63 -9.35
N ALA A 14 14.00 -3.05 -8.09
CA ALA A 14 13.30 -2.38 -7.00
C ALA A 14 14.25 -2.25 -5.80
N LYS A 15 14.26 -1.07 -5.17
CA LYS A 15 14.99 -0.86 -3.90
C LYS A 15 14.22 -1.41 -2.71
N LYS A 16 12.90 -1.27 -2.75
CA LYS A 16 11.93 -1.70 -1.73
C LYS A 16 10.69 -2.23 -2.44
N VAL A 17 10.25 -3.42 -2.05
CA VAL A 17 9.03 -4.02 -2.60
C VAL A 17 7.91 -3.91 -1.57
N MET A 18 6.74 -3.45 -1.97
CA MET A 18 5.55 -3.46 -1.13
C MET A 18 4.57 -4.53 -1.63
N ILE A 19 4.09 -5.39 -0.74
CA ILE A 19 3.08 -6.41 -1.02
C ILE A 19 1.83 -6.08 -0.22
N VAL A 20 0.71 -5.93 -0.91
CA VAL A 20 -0.60 -5.70 -0.29
C VAL A 20 -1.32 -7.04 -0.22
N VAL A 21 -1.79 -7.41 0.98
CA VAL A 21 -2.49 -8.68 1.22
C VAL A 21 -3.85 -8.46 1.91
N PRO A 22 -4.79 -9.41 1.83
CA PRO A 22 -6.03 -9.35 2.62
C PRO A 22 -5.75 -9.18 4.11
N ASN A 23 -6.60 -8.41 4.79
CA ASN A 23 -6.36 -7.95 6.16
C ASN A 23 -6.11 -9.10 7.15
N ASP A 24 -6.82 -10.21 6.97
CA ASP A 24 -6.82 -11.33 7.93
C ASP A 24 -5.61 -12.25 7.78
N ILE A 25 -4.82 -12.12 6.70
CA ILE A 25 -3.69 -13.01 6.41
C ILE A 25 -2.32 -12.31 6.45
N VAL A 26 -2.25 -11.06 6.93
CA VAL A 26 -0.98 -10.30 6.96
C VAL A 26 0.11 -11.03 7.73
N GLN A 27 -0.20 -11.52 8.94
CA GLN A 27 0.76 -12.22 9.78
C GLN A 27 1.12 -13.60 9.21
N GLN A 28 0.12 -14.37 8.77
CA GLN A 28 0.36 -15.66 8.13
C GLN A 28 1.28 -15.51 6.90
N PHE A 29 1.02 -14.51 6.06
CA PHE A 29 1.85 -14.26 4.88
C PHE A 29 3.27 -13.84 5.25
N ALA A 30 3.43 -13.02 6.31
CA ALA A 30 4.75 -12.65 6.82
C ALA A 30 5.53 -13.85 7.37
N GLU A 31 4.86 -14.75 8.09
CA GLU A 31 5.45 -15.99 8.60
C GLU A 31 5.90 -16.92 7.46
N GLU A 32 5.06 -17.13 6.45
CA GLU A 32 5.42 -17.89 5.25
C GLU A 32 6.60 -17.23 4.52
N PHE A 33 6.61 -15.89 4.41
CA PHE A 33 7.71 -15.17 3.78
C PHE A 33 9.02 -15.39 4.53
N GLN A 34 9.02 -15.23 5.86
CA GLN A 34 10.19 -15.43 6.70
C GLN A 34 10.64 -16.90 6.69
N HIS A 35 9.71 -17.86 6.57
CA HIS A 35 10.05 -19.28 6.45
C HIS A 35 10.87 -19.57 5.19
N PHE A 36 10.47 -19.01 4.03
CA PHE A 36 11.22 -19.18 2.78
C PHE A 36 12.48 -18.32 2.72
N TYR A 37 12.46 -17.14 3.34
CA TYR A 37 13.56 -16.17 3.33
C TYR A 37 13.90 -15.68 4.75
N PRO A 38 14.57 -16.50 5.57
CA PRO A 38 14.80 -16.21 7.00
C PRO A 38 15.63 -14.96 7.27
N LEU A 39 16.46 -14.55 6.31
CA LEU A 39 17.31 -13.38 6.41
C LEU A 39 16.66 -12.11 5.83
N ALA A 40 15.45 -12.20 5.28
CA ALA A 40 14.80 -11.04 4.68
C ALA A 40 14.40 -10.01 5.75
N GLN A 41 14.69 -8.74 5.49
CA GLN A 41 14.26 -7.63 6.35
C GLN A 41 12.83 -7.20 6.01
N LEU A 42 11.87 -7.66 6.80
CA LEU A 42 10.45 -7.35 6.60
C LEU A 42 9.99 -6.16 7.45
N LEU A 43 9.22 -5.27 6.85
CA LEU A 43 8.39 -4.30 7.58
C LEU A 43 6.93 -4.77 7.52
N VAL A 44 6.42 -5.25 8.65
CA VAL A 44 5.03 -5.71 8.79
C VAL A 44 4.38 -4.91 9.91
N PRO A 45 3.44 -4.01 9.61
CA PRO A 45 2.81 -3.19 10.62
C PRO A 45 1.66 -3.95 11.29
N GLY A 46 1.60 -3.85 12.61
CA GLY A 46 0.52 -4.41 13.41
C GLY A 46 -0.76 -3.55 13.32
N LYS A 47 -1.84 -4.03 13.95
CA LYS A 47 -3.11 -3.27 14.02
C LYS A 47 -2.94 -1.91 14.70
N GLU A 48 -2.00 -1.79 15.64
CA GLU A 48 -1.77 -0.58 16.44
C GLU A 48 -0.98 0.52 15.72
N ASP A 49 -0.21 0.16 14.68
CA ASP A 49 0.64 1.10 13.94
C ASP A 49 -0.17 2.08 13.06
N PHE A 50 -1.49 1.87 12.95
CA PHE A 50 -2.39 2.69 12.12
C PHE A 50 -3.33 3.58 12.92
N ALA A 51 -3.18 3.66 14.24
CA ALA A 51 -3.73 4.77 14.99
C ALA A 51 -3.31 6.09 14.31
N THR A 52 -4.20 7.07 14.22
CA THR A 52 -3.95 8.34 13.51
C THR A 52 -2.64 9.00 13.96
N SER A 53 -2.26 8.84 15.23
CA SER A 53 -1.00 9.30 15.80
C SER A 53 0.26 8.58 15.29
N ARG A 54 0.16 7.29 14.92
CA ARG A 54 1.30 6.45 14.50
C ARG A 54 1.45 6.30 12.99
N ARG A 55 0.47 6.75 12.19
CA ARG A 55 0.56 6.74 10.72
C ARG A 55 1.83 7.43 10.21
N ASN A 56 2.15 8.60 10.75
CA ASN A 56 3.34 9.35 10.32
C ASN A 56 4.64 8.59 10.60
N GLU A 57 4.69 7.88 11.73
CA GLU A 57 5.82 7.04 12.10
C GLU A 57 5.97 5.84 11.14
N PHE A 58 4.86 5.16 10.82
CA PHE A 58 4.88 4.08 9.84
C PHE A 58 5.36 4.57 8.46
N MET A 59 4.85 5.72 7.99
CA MET A 59 5.29 6.30 6.72
C MET A 59 6.77 6.69 6.75
N ALA A 60 7.25 7.23 7.87
CA ALA A 60 8.67 7.51 8.05
C ALA A 60 9.50 6.22 7.93
N ARG A 61 9.10 5.14 8.61
CA ARG A 61 9.78 3.82 8.52
C ARG A 61 9.79 3.27 7.10
N VAL A 62 8.67 3.37 6.38
CA VAL A 62 8.57 2.98 4.95
C VAL A 62 9.53 3.80 4.10
N ALA A 63 9.60 5.12 4.31
CA ALA A 63 10.41 6.03 3.51
C ALA A 63 11.91 5.89 3.78
N THR A 64 12.32 5.77 5.05
CA THR A 64 13.73 5.87 5.45
C THR A 64 14.41 4.52 5.64
N GLY A 65 13.68 3.47 6.02
CA GLY A 65 14.29 2.16 6.23
C GLY A 65 14.68 1.49 4.93
N ASP A 66 15.75 0.68 4.99
CA ASP A 66 16.11 -0.26 3.94
C ASP A 66 15.43 -1.59 4.26
N TRP A 67 14.31 -1.83 3.58
CA TRP A 67 13.48 -3.01 3.80
C TRP A 67 13.50 -3.84 2.53
N ASP A 68 13.66 -5.15 2.69
CA ASP A 68 13.57 -6.09 1.58
C ASP A 68 12.15 -6.09 1.04
N VAL A 69 11.18 -6.26 1.97
CA VAL A 69 9.76 -6.28 1.66
C VAL A 69 8.96 -5.57 2.76
N ILE A 70 7.96 -4.79 2.33
CA ILE A 70 6.97 -4.14 3.18
C ILE A 70 5.64 -4.84 2.94
N ILE A 71 5.07 -5.46 3.96
CA ILE A 71 3.81 -6.21 3.84
C ILE A 71 2.72 -5.39 4.53
N VAL A 72 1.67 -5.01 3.80
CA VAL A 72 0.58 -4.20 4.36
C VAL A 72 -0.78 -4.82 4.06
N ALA A 73 -1.74 -4.59 4.94
CA ALA A 73 -3.13 -4.95 4.71
C ALA A 73 -3.74 -4.07 3.61
N GLN A 74 -4.74 -4.58 2.90
CA GLN A 74 -5.48 -3.82 1.89
C GLN A 74 -6.09 -2.53 2.47
N SER A 75 -6.68 -2.60 3.67
CA SER A 75 -7.24 -1.43 4.35
C SER A 75 -6.20 -0.37 4.72
N GLN A 76 -4.93 -0.78 4.87
CA GLN A 76 -3.82 0.10 5.19
C GLN A 76 -3.22 0.74 3.93
N PHE A 77 -3.28 0.03 2.80
CA PHE A 77 -2.81 0.55 1.53
C PHE A 77 -3.59 1.80 1.09
N THR A 78 -4.89 1.87 1.35
CA THR A 78 -5.73 3.05 1.04
C THR A 78 -5.36 4.29 1.83
N LEU A 79 -4.58 4.13 2.91
CA LEU A 79 -4.14 5.21 3.79
C LEU A 79 -2.86 5.88 3.30
N LEU A 80 -2.19 5.31 2.30
CA LEU A 80 -1.00 5.88 1.68
C LEU A 80 -1.37 7.17 0.95
N PRO A 81 -0.60 8.26 1.15
CA PRO A 81 -0.81 9.47 0.39
C PRO A 81 -0.51 9.20 -1.09
N VAL A 82 -1.39 9.69 -1.94
CA VAL A 82 -1.15 9.75 -3.39
C VAL A 82 -0.61 11.13 -3.75
N ASP A 83 0.03 11.22 -4.90
CA ASP A 83 0.47 12.52 -5.42
C ASP A 83 -0.72 13.50 -5.53
N PRO A 84 -0.60 14.75 -5.05
CA PRO A 84 -1.72 15.71 -5.05
C PRO A 84 -2.31 15.98 -6.43
N SER A 85 -1.50 15.92 -7.49
CA SER A 85 -2.00 16.12 -8.86
C SER A 85 -2.85 14.94 -9.33
N THR A 86 -2.48 13.72 -8.93
CA THR A 86 -3.26 12.51 -9.19
C THR A 86 -4.59 12.56 -8.46
N GLU A 87 -4.57 12.97 -7.19
CA GLU A 87 -5.79 13.13 -6.39
C GLU A 87 -6.74 14.17 -6.99
N ALA A 88 -6.20 15.33 -7.39
CA ALA A 88 -6.98 16.39 -8.03
C ALA A 88 -7.63 15.91 -9.34
N ARG A 89 -6.93 15.11 -10.13
CA ARG A 89 -7.44 14.53 -11.37
C ARG A 89 -8.62 13.58 -11.12
N VAL A 90 -8.51 12.69 -10.13
CA VAL A 90 -9.60 11.77 -9.75
C VAL A 90 -10.81 12.57 -9.24
N ARG A 91 -10.60 13.52 -8.33
CA ARG A 91 -11.68 14.40 -7.83
C ARG A 91 -12.37 15.20 -8.93
N ARG A 92 -11.64 15.63 -9.96
CA ARG A 92 -12.21 16.33 -11.12
C ARG A 92 -13.07 15.38 -11.95
N TYR A 93 -12.56 14.18 -12.24
CA TYR A 93 -13.30 13.14 -12.95
C TYR A 93 -14.61 12.78 -12.24
N ASP A 94 -14.58 12.59 -10.92
CA ASP A 94 -15.77 12.27 -10.13
C ASP A 94 -16.81 13.41 -10.17
N ARG A 95 -16.35 14.66 -10.08
CA ARG A 95 -17.21 15.85 -10.19
C ARG A 95 -17.90 15.93 -11.55
N ASP A 96 -17.15 15.71 -12.63
CA ASP A 96 -17.66 15.78 -14.00
C ASP A 96 -18.67 14.65 -14.26
N ARG A 97 -18.40 13.44 -13.74
CA ARG A 97 -19.33 12.30 -13.79
C ARG A 97 -20.64 12.59 -13.09
N LEU A 98 -20.60 13.16 -11.88
CA LEU A 98 -21.80 13.51 -11.11
C LEU A 98 -22.64 14.58 -11.83
N ARG A 99 -21.99 15.60 -12.42
CA ARG A 99 -22.67 16.64 -13.21
C ARG A 99 -23.41 16.04 -14.41
N ALA A 100 -22.76 15.15 -15.16
CA ALA A 100 -23.37 14.49 -16.30
C ALA A 100 -24.60 13.63 -15.93
N GLY A 101 -24.58 12.98 -14.76
CA GLY A 101 -25.74 12.24 -14.25
C GLY A 101 -26.91 13.13 -13.85
N VAL A 102 -26.66 14.27 -13.22
CA VAL A 102 -27.70 15.25 -12.85
C VAL A 102 -28.37 15.87 -14.08
N ASP A 103 -27.60 16.13 -15.14
CA ASP A 103 -28.16 16.66 -16.39
C ASP A 103 -28.95 15.60 -17.16
N HIS A 104 -28.62 14.30 -17.01
CA HIS A 104 -29.41 13.22 -17.58
C HIS A 104 -30.80 13.08 -16.93
N ASP A 105 -30.89 13.21 -15.60
CA ASP A 105 -32.16 13.13 -14.85
C ASP A 105 -33.06 14.36 -15.01
N ARG A 106 -32.52 15.51 -15.47
CA ARG A 106 -33.32 16.73 -15.73
C ARG A 106 -34.03 16.75 -17.09
N HIS A 107 -33.72 15.80 -17.96
CA HIS A 107 -34.28 15.69 -19.30
C HIS A 107 -35.22 14.48 -19.48
N VAL A 108 -35.62 13.85 -18.37
CA VAL A 108 -36.67 12.82 -18.29
C VAL A 108 -37.84 13.37 -17.46
#